data_AF-A0A9E5CY61-F1
#
_entry.id   AF-A0A9E5CY61-F1
#
_cell.length_a   1.000
_cell.length_b   1.000
_cell.length_c   1.000
_cell.angle_alpha   90.00
_cell.angle_beta   90.00
_cell.angle_gamma   90.00
#
_symmetry.space_group_name_H-M   'P 1'
#
loop_
_entity.id
_entity.type
_entity.pdbx_description
1 polymer ?
#
loop_
_entity_poly.entity_id
_entity_poly.type
_entity_poly.pdbx_seq_one_letter_code
_entity_poly.pdbx_strand_id
1 'polypeptide(L)'
;MDMIGDVKCYHCGHISGQVEGTKDKKLVLTAFNPRPGYEGPKIGPGDQLRCERCQGPVFIEDLRRKPIEILPAVMPASPKQGKRSRGRAA
;
A
#
# COMPACT_ATOMS: atom_id res chain seq x y z
N MET A 1 10.05 7.53 6.59
CA MET A 1 10.06 6.15 6.04
C MET A 1 8.71 5.50 6.29
N ASP A 2 8.06 4.99 5.25
CA ASP A 2 6.77 4.32 5.36
C ASP A 2 6.94 2.87 5.81
N MET A 3 6.10 2.47 6.74
CA MET A 3 6.03 1.13 7.30
C MET A 3 4.64 0.56 7.12
N ILE A 4 4.58 -0.75 6.96
CA ILE A 4 3.36 -1.56 6.96
C ILE A 4 3.42 -2.43 8.21
N GLY A 5 2.32 -2.55 8.93
CA GLY A 5 2.16 -3.53 10.01
C GLY A 5 0.83 -4.28 9.86
N ASP A 6 0.78 -5.51 10.32
CA ASP A 6 -0.43 -6.32 10.32
C ASP A 6 -1.23 -6.04 11.60
N VAL A 7 -2.56 -5.91 11.46
CA VAL A 7 -3.45 -5.68 12.59
C VAL A 7 -4.00 -7.01 13.07
N LYS A 8 -3.58 -7.41 14.27
CA LYS A 8 -3.99 -8.68 14.88
C LYS A 8 -4.78 -8.46 16.16
N CYS A 9 -5.81 -9.27 16.34
CA CYS A 9 -6.60 -9.25 17.57
C CYS A 9 -5.86 -9.93 18.72
N TYR A 10 -5.89 -9.30 19.90
CA TYR A 10 -5.32 -9.85 21.12
C TYR A 10 -6.10 -11.06 21.66
N HIS A 11 -7.41 -11.14 21.41
CA HIS A 11 -8.25 -12.21 21.96
C HIS A 11 -8.34 -13.43 21.05
N CYS A 12 -8.63 -13.24 19.77
CA CYS A 12 -8.85 -14.36 18.85
C CYS A 12 -7.72 -14.58 17.85
N GLY A 13 -6.67 -13.76 17.86
CA GLY A 13 -5.55 -13.85 16.91
C GLY A 13 -5.91 -13.51 15.45
N HIS A 14 -7.14 -13.08 15.19
CA HIS A 14 -7.61 -12.78 13.83
C HIS A 14 -6.91 -11.54 13.27
N ILE A 15 -6.49 -11.62 12.01
CA ILE A 15 -5.88 -10.50 11.28
C ILE A 15 -6.98 -9.80 10.49
N SER A 16 -7.29 -8.55 10.87
CA SER A 16 -8.33 -7.72 10.25
C SER A 16 -7.82 -7.04 8.97
N GLY A 17 -6.52 -6.78 8.86
CA GLY A 17 -5.94 -6.05 7.74
C GLY A 17 -4.54 -5.52 8.05
N GLN A 18 -4.09 -4.54 7.27
CA GLN A 18 -2.79 -3.92 7.38
C GLN A 18 -2.93 -2.42 7.66
N VAL A 19 -1.97 -1.83 8.35
CA VAL A 19 -1.88 -0.39 8.55
C VAL A 19 -0.60 0.15 7.95
N GLU A 20 -0.71 1.28 7.29
CA GLU A 20 0.44 2.02 6.79
C GLU A 20 0.68 3.25 7.66
N GLY A 21 1.93 3.48 8.04
CA GLY A 21 2.31 4.63 8.85
C GLY A 21 3.77 5.02 8.65
N THR A 22 4.08 6.30 8.91
CA THR A 22 5.44 6.83 8.80
C THR A 22 6.17 6.68 10.13
N LYS A 23 7.43 6.21 10.15
CA LYS A 23 8.24 6.03 11.38
C LYS A 23 8.30 7.26 12.30
N ASP A 24 8.34 8.44 11.69
CA ASP A 24 8.60 9.72 12.38
C ASP A 24 7.32 10.40 12.88
N LYS A 25 6.15 9.89 12.51
CA LYS A 25 4.85 10.31 13.04
C LYS A 25 4.29 9.12 13.82
N LYS A 26 3.39 9.34 14.79
CA LYS A 26 2.61 8.23 15.35
C LYS A 26 2.05 7.43 14.18
N LEU A 27 2.01 6.10 14.27
CA LEU A 27 1.24 5.27 13.34
C LEU A 27 -0.25 5.62 13.55
N VAL A 28 -0.66 6.73 12.96
CA VAL A 28 -2.05 7.14 12.89
C VAL A 28 -2.69 6.20 11.88
N LEU A 29 -3.89 5.72 12.18
CA LEU A 29 -4.76 4.91 11.32
C LEU A 29 -5.24 5.68 10.08
N THR A 30 -4.38 6.51 9.47
CA THR A 30 -4.67 7.28 8.27
C THR A 30 -4.83 6.41 7.02
N ALA A 31 -4.25 5.20 7.02
CA ALA A 31 -4.33 4.26 5.92
C ALA A 31 -4.44 2.82 6.47
N PHE A 32 -5.63 2.44 6.91
CA PHE A 32 -5.96 1.04 7.16
C PHE A 32 -6.36 0.39 5.83
N ASN A 33 -5.62 -0.64 5.42
CA ASN A 33 -5.89 -1.45 4.26
C ASN A 33 -6.57 -2.76 4.73
N PRO A 34 -7.90 -2.86 4.66
CA PRO A 34 -8.61 -4.05 5.11
C PRO A 34 -8.26 -5.28 4.27
N ARG A 35 -8.32 -6.47 4.89
CA ARG A 35 -8.19 -7.72 4.14
C ARG A 35 -9.33 -7.87 3.11
N PRO A 36 -9.11 -8.64 2.02
CA PRO A 36 -10.22 -9.04 1.16
C PRO A 36 -11.28 -9.80 1.97
N GLY A 37 -12.53 -9.35 1.89
CA GLY A 37 -13.65 -9.91 2.66
C GLY A 37 -13.79 -9.36 4.07
N TYR A 38 -13.19 -8.20 4.38
CA TYR A 38 -13.41 -7.50 5.64
C TYR A 38 -14.87 -7.04 5.77
N GLU A 39 -15.54 -7.46 6.84
CA GLU A 39 -16.95 -7.13 7.13
C GLU A 39 -17.09 -6.14 8.31
N GLY A 40 -15.97 -5.70 8.87
CA GLY A 40 -15.98 -4.77 10.01
C GLY A 40 -16.35 -3.32 9.64
N PRO A 41 -16.47 -2.44 10.65
CA PRO A 41 -16.80 -1.04 10.44
C PRO A 41 -15.73 -0.33 9.60
N LYS A 42 -16.15 0.64 8.79
CA LYS A 42 -15.25 1.56 8.10
C LYS A 42 -14.54 2.42 9.14
N ILE A 43 -13.22 2.28 9.23
CA ILE A 43 -12.39 3.00 10.22
C ILE A 43 -11.88 4.29 9.57
N GLY A 44 -12.14 5.42 10.22
CA GLY A 44 -11.59 6.71 9.85
C GLY A 44 -10.26 7.03 10.55
N PRO A 45 -9.55 8.07 10.10
CA PRO A 45 -8.34 8.55 10.78
C PRO A 45 -8.67 9.00 12.21
N GLY A 46 -8.09 8.31 13.19
CA GLY A 46 -8.27 8.60 14.63
C GLY A 46 -9.25 7.67 15.35
N ASP A 47 -10.00 6.85 14.62
CA ASP A 47 -10.88 5.85 15.21
C ASP A 47 -10.08 4.71 15.86
N GLN A 48 -10.64 4.13 16.92
CA GLN A 48 -10.04 2.98 17.58
C GLN A 48 -10.36 1.70 16.80
N LEU A 49 -9.33 1.08 16.23
CA LEU A 49 -9.47 -0.17 15.51
C LEU A 49 -9.88 -1.31 16.46
N ARG A 50 -10.86 -2.12 16.04
CA ARG A 50 -11.32 -3.30 16.76
C ARG A 50 -11.34 -4.51 15.84
N CYS A 51 -11.28 -5.70 16.42
CA CYS A 51 -11.40 -6.93 15.65
C CYS A 51 -12.78 -7.04 15.03
N GLU A 52 -12.87 -7.30 13.73
CA GLU A 52 -14.17 -7.51 13.04
C GLU A 52 -14.94 -8.72 13.59
N ARG A 53 -14.23 -9.72 14.13
CA ARG A 53 -14.81 -11.01 14.53
C ARG A 53 -15.28 -11.05 15.98
N CYS A 54 -14.54 -10.42 16.90
CA CYS A 54 -14.85 -10.47 18.33
C CYS A 54 -14.97 -9.08 18.98
N GLN A 55 -14.79 -8.00 18.21
CA GLN A 55 -14.75 -6.61 18.69
C GLN A 55 -13.72 -6.32 19.79
N GLY A 56 -12.77 -7.24 20.00
CA GLY A 56 -11.69 -7.11 20.95
C GLY A 56 -10.63 -6.08 20.53
N PRO A 57 -9.73 -5.73 21.46
CA PRO A 57 -8.59 -4.88 21.18
C PRO A 57 -7.66 -5.56 20.17
N VAL A 58 -7.07 -4.73 19.32
CA VAL A 58 -6.09 -5.14 18.31
C VAL A 58 -4.76 -4.45 18.57
N PHE A 59 -3.70 -5.09 18.12
CA PHE A 59 -2.35 -4.56 18.14
C PHE A 59 -1.72 -4.69 16.75
N ILE A 60 -0.65 -3.92 16.53
CA ILE A 60 0.12 -3.98 15.30
C ILE A 60 1.25 -4.97 15.50
N GLU A 61 1.30 -6.00 14.66
CA GLU A 61 2.37 -6.99 14.58
C GLU A 61 3.14 -6.82 13.26
N ASP A 62 4.34 -7.39 13.18
CA ASP A 62 5.14 -7.48 11.94
C ASP A 62 5.34 -6.15 11.18
N LEU A 63 5.77 -5.12 11.91
CA LEU A 63 6.18 -3.83 11.34
C LEU A 63 7.37 -3.99 10.38
N ARG A 64 7.09 -3.81 9.10
CA ARG A 64 8.03 -3.93 7.99
C ARG A 64 8.08 -2.64 7.18
N ARG A 65 9.20 -2.38 6.50
CA ARG A 65 9.32 -1.24 5.60
C ARG A 65 8.43 -1.48 4.38
N LYS A 66 7.64 -0.48 3.97
CA LYS A 66 6.92 -0.56 2.70
C LYS A 66 7.95 -0.63 1.57
N PRO A 67 7.93 -1.66 0.71
CA PRO A 67 8.77 -1.68 -0.48
C PRO A 67 8.46 -0.41 -1.26
N ILE A 68 9.50 0.34 -1.60
CA ILE A 68 9.34 1.48 -2.51
C ILE A 68 9.00 0.84 -3.86
N GLU A 69 7.75 0.96 -4.29
CA GLU A 69 7.39 0.62 -5.67
C GLU A 69 8.10 1.63 -6.57
N ILE A 70 9.26 1.24 -7.07
CA ILE A 70 9.91 1.94 -8.18
C ILE A 70 9.03 1.63 -9.38
N LEU A 71 8.06 2.49 -9.68
CA LEU A 71 7.41 2.43 -10.98
C LEU A 71 8.54 2.53 -12.01
N PRO A 72 8.70 1.56 -12.94
CA PRO A 72 9.66 1.70 -14.00
C PRO A 72 9.26 2.96 -14.77
N ALA A 73 10.13 3.95 -14.78
CA ALA A 73 9.97 5.14 -15.61
C ALA A 73 9.71 4.65 -17.03
N VAL A 74 8.48 4.84 -17.50
CA VAL A 74 8.07 4.48 -18.86
C VAL A 74 8.90 5.37 -19.76
N MET A 75 9.97 4.83 -20.34
CA MET A 75 10.77 5.55 -21.32
C MET A 75 9.88 5.78 -22.57
N PRO A 76 9.67 7.02 -23.02
CA PRO A 76 8.96 7.23 -24.27
C PRO A 76 9.81 6.69 -25.43
N ALA A 77 9.20 5.85 -26.26
CA ALA A 77 9.82 5.29 -27.46
C ALA A 77 10.34 6.42 -28.38
N SER A 78 11.63 6.38 -28.71
CA SER A 78 12.24 7.33 -29.64
C SER A 78 11.60 7.21 -31.03
N PRO A 79 11.22 8.33 -31.68
CA PRO A 79 10.69 8.29 -33.04
C PRO A 79 11.79 7.87 -34.02
N LYS A 80 11.51 6.82 -34.81
CA LYS A 80 12.40 6.33 -35.87
C LYS A 80 12.57 7.43 -36.93
N GLN A 81 13.76 8.02 -37.00
CA GLN A 81 14.15 8.99 -38.01
C GLN A 81 14.21 8.28 -39.37
N GLY A 82 13.22 8.54 -40.23
CA GLY A 82 13.12 7.96 -41.56
C GLY A 82 14.33 8.31 -42.42
N LYS A 83 15.03 7.28 -42.92
CA LYS A 83 16.09 7.43 -43.93
C LYS A 83 15.51 8.08 -45.18
N ARG A 84 15.94 9.30 -45.48
CA ARG A 84 15.78 9.92 -46.81
C ARG A 84 16.46 9.03 -47.85
N SER A 85 15.67 8.34 -48.66
CA SER A 85 16.14 7.68 -49.87
C SER A 85 16.57 8.75 -50.87
N ARG A 86 17.88 8.88 -51.08
CA ARG A 86 18.46 9.51 -52.26
C ARG A 86 18.24 8.58 -53.45
N GLY A 87 17.52 9.06 -54.46
CA GLY A 87 17.54 8.52 -55.81
C GLY A 87 16.79 9.48 -56.71
N ARG A 88 17.17 9.72 -57.96
CA ARG A 88 18.35 9.36 -58.75
C ARG A 88 18.27 10.30 -59.96
N ALA A 89 19.40 10.60 -60.55
CA ALA A 89 19.51 11.40 -61.77
C ALA A 89 18.73 10.79 -62.94
N ALA A 90 18.10 11.66 -63.74
CA ALA A 90 17.88 11.54 -65.18
C ALA A 90 17.60 12.94 -65.73
#